data_AF-X6ES12-F1
#
_entry.id   AF-X6ES12-F1
#
_cell.length_a   1.000
_cell.length_b   1.000
_cell.length_c   1.000
_cell.angle_alpha   90.00
_cell.angle_beta   90.00
_cell.angle_gamma   90.00
#
_symmetry.space_group_name_H-M   'P 1'
#
loop_
_entity.id
_entity.type
_entity.pdbx_description
1 polymer ?
#
loop_
_entity_poly.entity_id
_entity_poly.type
_entity_poly.pdbx_seq_one_letter_code
_entity_poly.pdbx_strand_id
1 'polypeptide(L)'
;MKLTWYGHSAFRIETGDAKILIDPYLIGNPSWTGGWEGPAEGITHVLLTHGHSDHISGALEVLGKSGAQLVANFEICMYLVGRGVSDKKINPGNIGGTVDCGGFTSTFVQALHSSSFGEEGGKNVYLGNPGGLVLHFPEDETLYHMGDTDIFSDMALINELHEPKIGIVPIGDRFTMGGAVAALACRRFFKFETVVPCHFGTFPMIDPTPEKFEAGLEGSGVKLALPKIGETITI
;
A
#
# COMPACT_ATOMS: atom_id res chain seq x y z
N MET A 1 -5.21 -10.84 12.07
CA MET A 1 -4.71 -9.45 11.84
C MET A 1 -5.80 -8.36 12.04
N LYS A 2 -5.45 -7.11 12.39
CA LYS A 2 -6.37 -5.94 12.32
C LYS A 2 -5.96 -4.99 11.21
N LEU A 3 -6.93 -4.45 10.47
CA LEU A 3 -6.72 -3.53 9.37
C LEU A 3 -7.66 -2.33 9.47
N THR A 4 -7.10 -1.13 9.35
CA THR A 4 -7.83 0.15 9.29
C THR A 4 -7.54 0.81 7.95
N TRP A 5 -8.58 1.25 7.25
CA TRP A 5 -8.44 1.98 5.99
C TRP A 5 -8.70 3.48 6.21
N TYR A 6 -7.73 4.33 5.90
CA TYR A 6 -7.88 5.80 5.99
C TYR A 6 -8.27 6.44 4.66
N GLY A 7 -8.74 5.65 3.70
CA GLY A 7 -9.09 6.13 2.36
C GLY A 7 -7.89 6.12 1.41
N HIS A 8 -8.19 6.14 0.11
CA HIS A 8 -7.19 6.03 -0.95
C HIS A 8 -6.30 4.78 -0.78
N SER A 9 -4.98 4.91 -0.66
CA SER A 9 -4.00 3.84 -0.42
C SER A 9 -3.51 3.77 1.03
N ALA A 10 -4.03 4.59 1.95
CA ALA A 10 -3.54 4.67 3.32
C ALA A 10 -4.13 3.58 4.22
N PHE A 11 -3.29 2.64 4.67
CA PHE A 11 -3.69 1.53 5.54
C PHE A 11 -2.84 1.44 6.80
N ARG A 12 -3.49 1.15 7.93
CA ARG A 12 -2.82 0.70 9.14
C ARG A 12 -3.12 -0.76 9.37
N ILE A 13 -2.07 -1.54 9.64
CA ILE A 13 -2.12 -2.96 9.91
C ILE A 13 -1.52 -3.20 11.30
N GLU A 14 -2.23 -3.95 12.13
CA GLU A 14 -1.73 -4.37 13.44
C GLU A 14 -1.76 -5.90 13.54
N THR A 15 -0.61 -6.49 13.82
CA THR A 15 -0.40 -7.94 13.98
C THR A 15 0.81 -8.17 14.88
N GLY A 16 0.67 -9.04 15.89
CA GLY A 16 1.66 -9.20 16.94
C GLY A 16 2.09 -7.85 17.53
N ASP A 17 3.40 -7.59 17.55
CA ASP A 17 3.99 -6.31 17.98
C ASP A 17 4.14 -5.29 16.83
N ALA A 18 3.86 -5.68 15.59
CA ALA A 18 3.98 -4.82 14.42
C ALA A 18 2.73 -3.94 14.26
N LYS A 19 2.96 -2.63 14.21
CA LYS A 19 1.99 -1.60 13.83
C LYS A 19 2.53 -0.88 12.60
N ILE A 20 1.96 -1.19 11.45
CA ILE A 20 2.47 -0.86 10.13
C ILE A 20 1.54 0.16 9.50
N LEU A 21 2.08 1.26 8.99
CA LEU A 21 1.35 2.24 8.20
C LEU A 21 1.88 2.20 6.76
N ILE A 22 1.05 1.79 5.80
CA ILE A 22 1.41 1.70 4.38
C ILE A 22 0.83 2.91 3.66
N ASP A 23 1.64 3.54 2.80
CA ASP A 23 1.27 4.66 1.92
C ASP A 23 0.44 5.72 2.67
N PRO A 24 1.05 6.39 3.68
CA PRO A 24 0.35 7.22 4.66
C PRO A 24 -0.13 8.56 4.08
N TYR A 25 -0.93 8.54 3.02
CA TYR A 25 -1.59 9.70 2.44
C TYR A 25 -2.64 10.28 3.40
N LEU A 26 -2.13 10.97 4.42
CA LEU A 26 -2.88 11.51 5.55
C LEU A 26 -2.92 13.04 5.54
N ILE A 27 -2.10 13.67 4.67
CA ILE A 27 -2.08 15.11 4.45
C ILE A 27 -2.46 15.38 3.00
N GLY A 28 -3.52 16.18 2.80
CA GLY A 28 -4.06 16.51 1.48
C GLY A 28 -5.07 15.50 0.93
N ASN A 29 -5.26 14.36 1.61
CA ASN A 29 -6.26 13.36 1.26
C ASN A 29 -7.69 13.88 1.49
N PRO A 30 -8.50 14.11 0.44
CA PRO A 30 -9.85 14.65 0.60
C PRO A 30 -10.82 13.65 1.24
N SER A 31 -10.51 12.35 1.23
CA SER A 31 -11.31 11.32 1.87
C SER A 31 -11.05 11.21 3.38
N TRP A 32 -9.95 11.80 3.88
CA TRP A 32 -9.55 11.71 5.29
C TRP A 32 -9.33 13.08 5.92
N THR A 33 -10.13 13.40 6.94
CA THR A 33 -10.06 14.67 7.65
C THR A 33 -9.54 14.55 9.09
N GLY A 34 -9.14 13.33 9.51
CA GLY A 34 -8.75 13.04 10.89
C GLY A 34 -7.29 13.37 11.26
N GLY A 35 -6.51 13.94 10.33
CA GLY A 35 -5.09 14.27 10.55
C GLY A 35 -4.17 13.04 10.58
N TRP A 36 -2.86 13.27 10.73
CA TRP A 36 -1.86 12.19 10.71
C TRP A 36 -1.54 11.66 12.11
N GLU A 37 -1.87 12.42 13.16
CA GLU A 37 -1.46 12.16 14.55
C GLU A 37 -2.06 10.88 15.11
N GLY A 38 -3.36 10.64 14.88
CA GLY A 38 -4.06 9.43 15.31
C GLY A 38 -3.52 8.18 14.62
N PRO A 39 -3.50 8.13 13.26
CA PRO A 39 -2.89 7.03 12.52
C PRO A 39 -1.44 6.72 12.95
N ALA A 40 -0.64 7.75 13.28
CA ALA A 40 0.75 7.63 13.74
C ALA A 40 0.92 7.02 15.14
N GLU A 41 -0.13 6.94 15.96
CA GLU A 41 -0.01 6.54 17.36
C GLU A 41 0.51 5.10 17.49
N GLY A 42 1.70 4.97 18.07
CA GLY A 42 2.37 3.71 18.31
C GLY A 42 2.86 2.99 17.06
N ILE A 43 2.86 3.65 15.89
CA ILE A 43 3.38 3.04 14.65
C ILE A 43 4.85 2.65 14.82
N THR A 44 5.15 1.45 14.36
CA THR A 44 6.48 0.84 14.41
C THR A 44 7.19 0.92 13.06
N HIS A 45 6.42 0.86 11.96
CA HIS A 45 6.94 0.84 10.60
C HIS A 45 6.07 1.71 9.69
N VAL A 46 6.72 2.46 8.81
CA VAL A 46 6.07 3.14 7.68
C VAL A 46 6.59 2.52 6.40
N LEU A 47 5.68 2.03 5.55
CA LEU A 47 5.98 1.35 4.30
C LEU A 47 5.50 2.19 3.12
N LEU A 48 6.29 2.28 2.07
CA LEU A 48 5.94 3.03 0.85
C LEU A 48 6.10 2.17 -0.39
N THR A 49 5.03 2.11 -1.19
CA THR A 49 4.99 1.38 -2.47
C THR A 49 5.74 2.14 -3.57
N HIS A 50 5.52 3.46 -3.64
CA HIS A 50 6.14 4.35 -4.61
C HIS A 50 6.06 5.82 -4.19
N GLY A 51 6.63 6.71 -5.01
CA GLY A 51 6.93 8.09 -4.66
C GLY A 51 5.86 9.14 -4.98
N HIS A 52 4.70 8.78 -5.53
CA HIS A 52 3.67 9.78 -5.84
C HIS A 52 3.08 10.41 -4.56
N SER A 53 2.60 11.65 -4.70
CA SER A 53 2.16 12.47 -3.57
C SER A 53 1.01 11.84 -2.77
N ASP A 54 0.09 11.17 -3.45
CA ASP A 54 -1.05 10.43 -2.90
C ASP A 54 -0.68 9.10 -2.25
N HIS A 55 0.62 8.81 -2.09
CA HIS A 55 1.14 7.69 -1.30
C HIS A 55 2.11 8.17 -0.20
N ILE A 56 3.00 9.13 -0.51
CA ILE A 56 4.05 9.58 0.42
C ILE A 56 3.62 10.71 1.38
N SER A 57 2.57 11.49 1.07
CA SER A 57 2.26 12.73 1.81
C SER A 57 1.70 12.46 3.21
N GLY A 58 2.48 12.76 4.24
CA GLY A 58 2.22 12.40 5.64
C GLY A 58 3.32 11.51 6.24
N ALA A 59 4.13 10.86 5.39
CA ALA A 59 5.21 9.99 5.85
C ALA A 59 6.25 10.74 6.69
N LEU A 60 6.62 11.96 6.30
CA LEU A 60 7.64 12.75 7.00
C LEU A 60 7.20 13.09 8.43
N GLU A 61 5.94 13.51 8.59
CA GLU A 61 5.32 13.85 9.86
C GLU A 61 5.21 12.63 10.78
N VAL A 62 4.69 11.52 10.24
CA VAL A 62 4.57 10.25 10.97
C VAL A 62 5.95 9.76 11.43
N LEU A 63 6.94 9.73 10.54
CA LEU A 63 8.30 9.26 10.84
C LEU A 63 9.00 10.16 11.87
N GLY A 64 8.86 11.48 11.73
CA GLY A 64 9.43 12.45 12.66
C GLY A 64 8.85 12.33 14.07
N LYS A 65 7.57 11.97 14.20
CA LYS A 65 6.89 11.81 15.51
C LYS A 65 7.11 10.44 16.15
N SER A 66 6.99 9.38 15.37
CA SER A 66 6.95 7.99 15.88
C SER A 66 8.32 7.38 16.09
N GLY A 67 9.34 7.80 15.32
CA GLY A 67 10.62 7.09 15.27
C GLY A 67 10.51 5.69 14.64
N ALA A 68 9.42 5.44 13.91
CA ALA A 68 9.18 4.21 13.14
C ALA A 68 10.29 3.96 12.13
N GLN A 69 10.50 2.69 11.78
CA GLN A 69 11.40 2.33 10.68
C GLN A 69 10.70 2.61 9.35
N LEU A 70 11.34 3.37 8.47
CA LEU A 70 10.92 3.55 7.09
C LEU A 70 11.39 2.37 6.25
N VAL A 71 10.47 1.69 5.57
CA VAL A 71 10.74 0.61 4.63
C VAL A 71 10.21 1.02 3.25
N ALA A 72 11.09 1.25 2.30
CA ALA A 72 10.73 1.67 0.95
C ALA A 72 11.84 1.28 -0.03
N ASN A 73 11.67 1.59 -1.31
CA ASN A 73 12.79 1.50 -2.24
C ASN A 73 13.94 2.46 -1.84
N PHE A 74 15.14 2.19 -2.34
CA PHE A 74 16.34 2.96 -1.99
C PHE A 74 16.17 4.47 -2.23
N GLU A 75 15.64 4.88 -3.38
CA GLU A 75 15.48 6.28 -3.76
C GLU A 75 14.51 7.03 -2.83
N ILE A 76 13.37 6.43 -2.47
CA ILE A 76 12.40 7.00 -1.54
C ILE A 76 13.03 7.17 -0.15
N CYS A 77 13.76 6.15 0.33
CA CYS A 77 14.48 6.25 1.60
C CYS A 77 15.48 7.41 1.59
N MET A 78 16.31 7.52 0.54
CA MET A 78 17.30 8.60 0.43
C MET A 78 16.64 9.97 0.32
N TYR A 79 15.54 10.07 -0.42
CA TYR A 79 14.76 11.30 -0.54
C TYR A 79 14.23 11.77 0.82
N LEU A 80 13.60 10.87 1.59
CA LEU A 80 13.06 11.20 2.91
C LEU A 80 14.16 11.46 3.95
N VAL A 81 15.31 10.78 3.86
CA VAL A 81 16.50 11.13 4.67
C VAL A 81 16.95 12.56 4.36
N GLY A 82 17.01 12.94 3.08
CA GLY A 82 17.29 14.32 2.65
C GLY A 82 16.29 15.35 3.15
N ARG A 83 15.08 14.91 3.56
CA ARG A 83 14.01 15.75 4.15
C ARG A 83 14.01 15.74 5.68
N GLY A 84 14.90 14.98 6.33
CA GLY A 84 15.05 14.98 7.78
C GLY A 84 14.68 13.67 8.49
N VAL A 85 14.32 12.61 7.75
CA VAL A 85 14.21 11.26 8.34
C VAL A 85 15.59 10.76 8.74
N SER A 86 15.68 10.10 9.91
CA SER A 86 16.95 9.55 10.40
C SER A 86 17.44 8.40 9.51
N ASP A 87 18.70 8.51 9.04
CA ASP A 87 19.40 7.47 8.28
C ASP A 87 19.61 6.17 9.07
N LYS A 88 19.49 6.21 10.40
CA LYS A 88 19.53 5.03 11.28
C LYS A 88 18.19 4.30 11.39
N LYS A 89 17.13 4.86 10.81
CA LYS A 89 15.75 4.38 10.90
C LYS A 89 15.15 4.06 9.54
N ILE A 90 15.98 3.80 8.54
CA ILE A 90 15.55 3.32 7.23
C ILE A 90 15.95 1.86 7.03
N ASN A 91 15.19 1.16 6.20
CA ASN A 91 15.44 -0.21 5.75
C ASN A 91 15.16 -0.28 4.24
N PRO A 92 16.09 0.24 3.41
CA PRO A 92 15.87 0.34 1.98
C PRO A 92 15.90 -1.04 1.31
N GLY A 93 14.91 -1.30 0.46
CA GLY A 93 14.87 -2.46 -0.44
C GLY A 93 14.83 -2.05 -1.90
N ASN A 94 14.56 -3.01 -2.79
CA ASN A 94 14.19 -2.77 -4.18
C ASN A 94 13.47 -4.02 -4.73
N ILE A 95 12.81 -3.90 -5.86
CA ILE A 95 12.03 -4.97 -6.51
C ILE A 95 12.86 -6.26 -6.62
N GLY A 96 12.28 -7.37 -6.17
CA GLY A 96 12.91 -8.69 -6.08
C GLY A 96 13.64 -8.96 -4.76
N GLY A 97 13.86 -7.94 -3.93
CA GLY A 97 14.47 -8.05 -2.61
C GLY A 97 13.45 -8.24 -1.49
N THR A 98 13.84 -9.02 -0.48
CA THR A 98 13.13 -9.14 0.80
C THR A 98 13.96 -8.50 1.90
N VAL A 99 13.33 -7.65 2.70
CA VAL A 99 13.94 -7.03 3.89
C VAL A 99 13.30 -7.55 5.16
N ASP A 100 14.12 -7.77 6.18
CA ASP A 100 13.70 -8.15 7.52
C ASP A 100 13.33 -6.90 8.33
N CYS A 101 12.10 -6.84 8.84
CA CYS A 101 11.55 -5.77 9.68
C CYS A 101 11.44 -6.22 11.15
N GLY A 102 12.09 -7.32 11.53
CA GLY A 102 12.06 -7.92 12.87
C GLY A 102 10.82 -8.80 13.09
N GLY A 103 9.63 -8.20 13.15
CA GLY A 103 8.37 -8.91 13.41
C GLY A 103 7.70 -9.50 12.16
N PHE A 104 8.18 -9.13 10.98
CA PHE A 104 7.69 -9.56 9.67
C PHE A 104 8.78 -9.31 8.62
N THR A 105 8.61 -9.84 7.42
CA THR A 105 9.45 -9.47 6.27
C THR A 105 8.62 -8.79 5.20
N SER A 106 9.25 -7.90 4.43
CA SER A 106 8.63 -7.23 3.28
C SER A 106 9.40 -7.57 2.02
N THR A 107 8.73 -8.23 1.07
CA THR A 107 9.25 -8.43 -0.28
C THR A 107 8.69 -7.38 -1.21
N PHE A 108 9.59 -6.68 -1.91
CA PHE A 108 9.22 -5.72 -2.94
C PHE A 108 8.97 -6.47 -4.25
N VAL A 109 7.77 -6.35 -4.79
CA VAL A 109 7.36 -7.02 -6.03
C VAL A 109 6.99 -6.00 -7.09
N GLN A 110 7.05 -6.42 -8.35
CA GLN A 110 6.81 -5.52 -9.48
C GLN A 110 5.41 -4.89 -9.43
N ALA A 111 5.34 -3.61 -9.81
CA ALA A 111 4.12 -2.91 -10.16
C ALA A 111 4.32 -2.22 -11.53
N LEU A 112 3.29 -2.22 -12.38
CA LEU A 112 3.31 -1.48 -13.65
C LEU A 112 2.74 -0.09 -13.44
N HIS A 113 3.61 0.86 -13.09
CA HIS A 113 3.23 2.25 -12.82
C HIS A 113 4.45 3.19 -12.99
N SER A 114 4.40 4.41 -12.45
CA SER A 114 5.55 5.31 -12.31
C SER A 114 5.85 5.66 -10.84
N SER A 115 7.03 6.22 -10.56
CA SER A 115 7.38 6.70 -9.22
C SER A 115 8.20 7.98 -9.31
N SER A 116 7.55 9.09 -8.97
CA SER A 116 8.19 10.41 -8.91
C SER A 116 7.48 11.31 -7.92
N PHE A 117 8.14 12.38 -7.49
CA PHE A 117 7.51 13.40 -6.66
C PHE A 117 7.61 14.77 -7.31
N GLY A 118 6.46 15.46 -7.41
CA GLY A 118 6.38 16.81 -7.94
C GLY A 118 6.93 17.84 -6.96
N GLU A 119 7.88 18.64 -7.40
CA GLU A 119 8.39 19.80 -6.69
C GLU A 119 7.91 21.11 -7.34
N GLU A 120 8.16 22.22 -6.64
CA GLU A 120 7.82 23.56 -7.13
C GLU A 120 8.43 23.84 -8.51
N GLY A 121 7.68 24.59 -9.32
CA GLY A 121 8.12 24.99 -10.66
C GLY A 121 8.08 23.86 -11.70
N GLY A 122 7.31 22.79 -11.46
CA GLY A 122 7.10 21.70 -12.43
C GLY A 122 8.27 20.72 -12.54
N LYS A 123 9.18 20.73 -11.55
CA LYS A 123 10.26 19.75 -11.45
C LYS A 123 9.71 18.44 -10.91
N ASN A 124 10.21 17.31 -11.40
CA ASN A 124 9.92 15.99 -10.84
C ASN A 124 11.21 15.34 -10.36
N VAL A 125 11.18 14.82 -9.14
CA VAL A 125 12.26 14.02 -8.56
C VAL A 125 11.94 12.55 -8.84
N TYR A 126 12.88 11.84 -9.45
CA TYR A 126 12.78 10.39 -9.62
C TYR A 126 12.91 9.69 -8.27
N LEU A 127 11.96 8.79 -7.96
CA LEU A 127 11.90 8.08 -6.69
C LEU A 127 11.88 6.55 -6.89
N GLY A 128 12.76 6.06 -7.75
CA GLY A 128 12.92 4.63 -8.02
C GLY A 128 11.82 4.08 -8.92
N ASN A 129 11.66 2.75 -8.94
CA ASN A 129 10.51 2.12 -9.59
C ASN A 129 9.38 1.90 -8.58
N PRO A 130 8.11 1.94 -9.02
CA PRO A 130 7.00 1.56 -8.17
C PRO A 130 7.02 0.05 -7.91
N GLY A 131 6.48 -0.35 -6.77
CA GLY A 131 6.33 -1.75 -6.42
C GLY A 131 5.12 -2.01 -5.57
N GLY A 132 4.69 -3.27 -5.56
CA GLY A 132 3.86 -3.79 -4.50
C GLY A 132 4.72 -4.31 -3.34
N LEU A 133 4.08 -4.53 -2.19
CA LEU A 133 4.71 -5.01 -0.97
C LEU A 133 4.01 -6.29 -0.50
N VAL A 134 4.74 -7.40 -0.47
CA VAL A 134 4.24 -8.65 0.11
C VAL A 134 4.82 -8.81 1.50
N LEU A 135 3.94 -8.82 2.50
CA LEU A 135 4.26 -8.86 3.91
C LEU A 135 4.03 -10.28 4.44
N HIS A 136 5.11 -10.91 4.89
CA HIS A 136 5.08 -12.24 5.48
C HIS A 136 5.19 -12.12 7.00
N PHE A 137 4.19 -12.66 7.69
CA PHE A 137 4.11 -12.65 9.15
C PHE A 137 4.34 -14.08 9.69
N PRO A 138 5.04 -14.26 10.82
CA PRO A 138 5.28 -15.60 11.38
C PRO A 138 4.02 -16.34 11.84
N GLU A 139 3.00 -15.61 12.32
CA GLU A 139 1.80 -16.17 12.97
C GLU A 139 0.48 -15.67 12.35
N ASP A 140 0.54 -14.96 11.22
CA ASP A 140 -0.63 -14.37 10.55
C ASP A 140 -0.50 -14.58 9.03
N GLU A 141 -1.60 -14.39 8.32
CA GLU A 141 -1.65 -14.61 6.87
C GLU A 141 -0.79 -13.61 6.07
N THR A 142 -0.22 -14.08 4.96
CA THR A 142 0.54 -13.22 4.05
C THR A 142 -0.36 -12.20 3.37
N LEU A 143 0.01 -10.93 3.48
CA LEU A 143 -0.72 -9.80 2.93
C LEU A 143 0.05 -9.19 1.75
N TYR A 144 -0.64 -8.95 0.64
CA TYR A 144 -0.08 -8.26 -0.51
C TYR A 144 -0.76 -6.91 -0.72
N HIS A 145 0.00 -5.83 -0.56
CA HIS A 145 -0.42 -4.50 -0.98
C HIS A 145 0.12 -4.23 -2.39
N MET A 146 -0.78 -4.13 -3.38
CA MET A 146 -0.36 -4.05 -4.79
C MET A 146 0.30 -2.72 -5.16
N GLY A 147 0.11 -1.68 -4.34
CA GLY A 147 0.44 -0.30 -4.72
C GLY A 147 -0.43 0.14 -5.90
N ASP A 148 0.01 1.17 -6.60
CA ASP A 148 -0.60 1.53 -7.88
C ASP A 148 0.00 0.66 -8.98
N THR A 149 -0.86 -0.05 -9.72
CA THR A 149 -0.43 -0.94 -10.79
C THR A 149 -1.57 -1.21 -11.78
N ASP A 150 -1.22 -1.49 -13.03
CA ASP A 150 -2.06 -2.24 -13.97
C ASP A 150 -1.94 -3.76 -13.72
N ILE A 151 -2.77 -4.55 -14.39
CA ILE A 151 -2.64 -6.01 -14.46
C ILE A 151 -1.42 -6.40 -15.31
N PHE A 152 -0.68 -7.42 -14.88
CA PHE A 152 0.43 -7.99 -15.64
C PHE A 152 0.60 -9.49 -15.38
N SER A 153 1.19 -10.22 -16.33
CA SER A 153 1.30 -11.69 -16.26
C SER A 153 2.06 -12.19 -15.04
N ASP A 154 3.09 -11.45 -14.64
CA ASP A 154 4.02 -11.88 -13.59
C ASP A 154 3.42 -11.74 -12.18
N MET A 155 2.19 -11.24 -12.06
CA MET A 155 1.35 -11.47 -10.88
C MET A 155 1.23 -12.97 -10.55
N ALA A 156 1.29 -13.86 -11.54
CA ALA A 156 1.35 -15.30 -11.33
C ALA A 156 2.59 -15.72 -10.54
N LEU A 157 3.75 -15.11 -10.81
CA LEU A 157 4.99 -15.38 -10.08
C LEU A 157 4.92 -14.86 -8.65
N ILE A 158 4.30 -13.70 -8.43
CA ILE A 158 4.05 -13.16 -7.08
C ILE A 158 3.24 -14.18 -6.27
N ASN A 159 2.17 -14.74 -6.86
CA ASN A 159 1.39 -15.77 -6.20
C ASN A 159 2.17 -17.07 -5.99
N GLU A 160 2.96 -17.54 -6.97
CA GLU A 160 3.76 -18.77 -6.86
C GLU A 160 4.81 -18.67 -5.75
N LEU A 161 5.45 -17.52 -5.59
CA LEU A 161 6.54 -17.31 -4.64
C LEU A 161 6.07 -17.00 -3.22
N HIS A 162 4.94 -16.28 -3.08
CA HIS A 162 4.54 -15.70 -1.80
C HIS A 162 3.16 -16.15 -1.32
N GLU A 163 2.33 -16.75 -2.19
CA GLU A 163 1.00 -17.27 -1.87
C GLU A 163 0.14 -16.37 -0.96
N PRO A 164 -0.01 -15.06 -1.26
CA PRO A 164 -0.72 -14.14 -0.37
C PRO A 164 -2.20 -14.52 -0.25
N LYS A 165 -2.71 -14.50 0.99
CA LYS A 165 -4.14 -14.77 1.27
C LYS A 165 -4.98 -13.52 1.33
N ILE A 166 -4.35 -12.39 1.65
CA ILE A 166 -5.00 -11.08 1.74
C ILE A 166 -4.44 -10.18 0.65
N GLY A 167 -5.31 -9.60 -0.18
CA GLY A 167 -4.92 -8.62 -1.20
C GLY A 167 -5.51 -7.24 -0.92
N ILE A 168 -4.67 -6.20 -0.84
CA ILE A 168 -5.11 -4.80 -0.93
C ILE A 168 -4.95 -4.37 -2.40
N VAL A 169 -6.07 -4.08 -3.06
CA VAL A 169 -6.17 -4.06 -4.53
C VAL A 169 -6.64 -2.68 -5.01
N PRO A 170 -5.87 -1.94 -5.82
CA PRO A 170 -6.33 -0.68 -6.39
C PRO A 170 -7.41 -0.94 -7.46
N ILE A 171 -8.48 -0.16 -7.43
CA ILE A 171 -9.62 -0.33 -8.33
C ILE A 171 -10.09 0.97 -9.01
N GLY A 172 -9.25 2.00 -9.00
CA GLY A 172 -9.61 3.38 -9.35
C GLY A 172 -9.76 3.67 -10.83
N ASP A 173 -9.37 2.75 -11.72
CA ASP A 173 -9.20 3.04 -13.16
C ASP A 173 -8.19 4.20 -13.34
N ARG A 174 -8.09 4.77 -14.55
CA ARG A 174 -7.33 5.96 -15.00
C ARG A 174 -5.81 5.94 -14.77
N PHE A 175 -5.38 5.67 -13.54
CA PHE A 175 -4.01 5.58 -13.05
C PHE A 175 -3.68 4.18 -12.52
N THR A 176 -4.69 3.40 -12.13
CA THR A 176 -4.57 2.01 -11.66
C THR A 176 -5.53 1.09 -12.43
N MET A 177 -5.56 -0.20 -12.09
CA MET A 177 -6.62 -1.09 -12.59
C MET A 177 -8.01 -0.52 -12.28
N GLY A 178 -8.91 -0.58 -13.26
CA GLY A 178 -10.35 -0.42 -13.00
C GLY A 178 -10.92 -1.67 -12.32
N GLY A 179 -12.02 -1.54 -11.58
CA GLY A 179 -12.57 -2.64 -10.77
C GLY A 179 -12.79 -3.96 -11.52
N ALA A 180 -13.24 -3.95 -12.78
CA ALA A 180 -13.41 -5.18 -13.55
C ALA A 180 -12.08 -5.88 -13.88
N VAL A 181 -11.03 -5.10 -14.19
CA VAL A 181 -9.68 -5.62 -14.48
C VAL A 181 -9.02 -6.12 -13.19
N ALA A 182 -9.18 -5.39 -12.10
CA ALA A 182 -8.70 -5.80 -10.78
C ALA A 182 -9.33 -7.15 -10.34
N ALA A 183 -10.63 -7.32 -10.54
CA ALA A 183 -11.30 -8.59 -10.23
C ALA A 183 -10.79 -9.75 -11.10
N LEU A 184 -10.52 -9.49 -12.39
CA LEU A 184 -9.86 -10.47 -13.27
C LEU A 184 -8.46 -10.84 -12.76
N ALA A 185 -7.65 -9.85 -12.35
CA ALA A 185 -6.32 -10.10 -11.79
C ALA A 185 -6.38 -11.02 -10.56
N CYS A 186 -7.26 -10.69 -9.60
CA CYS A 186 -7.49 -11.49 -8.40
C CYS A 186 -7.86 -12.94 -8.73
N ARG A 187 -8.80 -13.14 -9.65
CA ARG A 187 -9.29 -14.48 -10.03
C ARG A 187 -8.29 -15.29 -10.86
N ARG A 188 -7.50 -14.61 -11.68
CA ARG A 188 -6.63 -15.26 -12.67
C ARG A 188 -5.29 -15.65 -12.07
N PHE A 189 -4.74 -14.80 -11.21
CA PHE A 189 -3.35 -14.94 -10.77
C PHE A 189 -3.21 -15.30 -9.30
N PHE A 190 -4.24 -15.06 -8.48
CA PHE A 190 -4.14 -15.22 -7.04
C PHE A 190 -5.14 -16.22 -6.48
N LYS A 191 -4.79 -16.77 -5.31
CA LYS A 191 -5.69 -17.59 -4.47
C LYS A 191 -6.05 -16.84 -3.19
N PHE A 192 -6.47 -15.58 -3.34
CA PHE A 192 -6.87 -14.77 -2.20
C PHE A 192 -8.07 -15.37 -1.48
N GLU A 193 -8.05 -15.30 -0.15
CA GLU A 193 -9.19 -15.61 0.70
C GLU A 193 -9.96 -14.33 1.01
N THR A 194 -9.27 -13.21 1.20
CA THR A 194 -9.86 -11.88 1.40
C THR A 194 -9.21 -10.84 0.49
N VAL A 195 -10.02 -9.95 -0.08
CA VAL A 195 -9.55 -8.77 -0.80
C VAL A 195 -10.17 -7.49 -0.22
N VAL A 196 -9.36 -6.44 -0.16
CA VAL A 196 -9.72 -5.11 0.31
C VAL A 196 -9.46 -4.12 -0.85
N PRO A 197 -10.50 -3.56 -1.48
CA PRO A 197 -10.30 -2.59 -2.55
C PRO A 197 -9.78 -1.26 -1.98
N CYS A 198 -8.95 -0.58 -2.76
CA CYS A 198 -8.39 0.73 -2.42
C CYS A 198 -8.32 1.64 -3.67
N HIS A 199 -7.81 2.87 -3.50
CA HIS A 199 -7.61 3.81 -4.61
C HIS A 199 -8.88 4.13 -5.42
N PHE A 200 -10.02 4.33 -4.76
CA PHE A 200 -11.28 4.74 -5.42
C PHE A 200 -12.02 5.76 -4.55
N GLY A 201 -12.94 6.52 -5.15
CA GLY A 201 -13.80 7.47 -4.44
C GLY A 201 -13.09 8.69 -3.84
N THR A 202 -11.78 8.86 -4.08
CA THR A 202 -10.97 9.94 -3.51
C THR A 202 -11.01 11.21 -4.36
N PHE A 203 -10.89 11.07 -5.68
CA PHE A 203 -10.85 12.19 -6.62
C PHE A 203 -11.90 12.04 -7.71
N PRO A 204 -12.38 13.15 -8.33
CA PRO A 204 -13.33 13.06 -9.44
C PRO A 204 -12.81 12.31 -10.69
N MET A 205 -11.50 12.10 -10.81
CA MET A 205 -10.87 11.45 -11.98
C MET A 205 -10.77 9.93 -11.89
N ILE A 206 -11.04 9.35 -10.73
CA ILE A 206 -11.01 7.90 -10.49
C ILE A 206 -12.43 7.39 -10.24
N ASP A 207 -12.64 6.08 -10.38
CA ASP A 207 -13.94 5.46 -10.17
C ASP A 207 -14.49 5.80 -8.77
N PRO A 208 -15.78 6.18 -8.66
CA PRO A 208 -16.35 6.69 -7.40
C PRO A 208 -16.77 5.60 -6.42
N THR A 209 -17.03 4.37 -6.91
CA THR A 209 -17.59 3.27 -6.12
C THR A 209 -16.90 1.95 -6.47
N PRO A 210 -16.94 0.94 -5.58
CA PRO A 210 -16.29 -0.35 -5.84
C PRO A 210 -17.13 -1.30 -6.71
N GLU A 211 -18.32 -0.90 -7.17
CA GLU A 211 -19.35 -1.77 -7.77
C GLU A 211 -18.83 -2.68 -8.90
N LYS A 212 -17.97 -2.16 -9.79
CA LYS A 212 -17.38 -2.95 -10.88
C LYS A 212 -16.49 -4.09 -10.35
N PHE A 213 -15.78 -3.85 -9.26
CA PHE A 213 -14.94 -4.85 -8.61
C PHE A 213 -15.81 -5.89 -7.89
N GLU A 214 -16.84 -5.46 -7.17
CA GLU A 214 -17.77 -6.38 -6.50
C GLU A 214 -18.44 -7.34 -7.49
N ALA A 215 -18.97 -6.79 -8.59
CA ALA A 215 -19.57 -7.57 -9.66
C ALA A 215 -18.57 -8.53 -10.33
N GLY A 216 -17.31 -8.11 -10.52
CA GLY A 216 -16.28 -8.94 -11.11
C GLY A 216 -15.84 -10.13 -10.24
N LEU A 217 -16.04 -10.04 -8.92
CA LEU A 217 -15.73 -11.07 -7.94
C LEU A 217 -16.91 -12.01 -7.66
N GLU A 218 -18.10 -11.75 -8.20
CA GLU A 218 -19.27 -12.60 -8.00
C GLU A 218 -18.98 -14.07 -8.36
N GLY A 219 -19.34 -14.98 -7.46
CA GLY A 219 -19.11 -16.42 -7.63
C GLY A 219 -17.65 -16.88 -7.48
N SER A 220 -16.70 -16.00 -7.16
CA SER A 220 -15.29 -16.36 -6.97
C SER A 220 -15.00 -17.10 -5.65
N GLY A 221 -15.87 -16.94 -4.64
CA GLY A 221 -15.64 -17.45 -3.27
C GLY A 221 -14.68 -16.60 -2.43
N VAL A 222 -14.08 -15.55 -3.02
CA VAL A 222 -13.20 -14.61 -2.30
C VAL A 222 -14.06 -13.68 -1.44
N LYS A 223 -13.67 -13.49 -0.17
CA LYS A 223 -14.31 -12.53 0.73
C LYS A 223 -13.92 -11.11 0.33
N LEU A 224 -14.91 -10.29 0.01
CA LEU A 224 -14.72 -8.85 -0.15
C LEU A 224 -14.84 -8.17 1.22
N ALA A 225 -13.77 -7.51 1.67
CA ALA A 225 -13.75 -6.71 2.88
C ALA A 225 -13.71 -5.22 2.52
N LEU A 226 -14.82 -4.53 2.79
CA LEU A 226 -15.02 -3.11 2.42
C LEU A 226 -15.25 -2.26 3.69
N PRO A 227 -14.20 -1.96 4.48
CA PRO A 227 -14.33 -1.12 5.66
C PRO A 227 -14.72 0.31 5.25
N LYS A 228 -15.46 1.02 6.11
CA LYS A 228 -15.60 2.48 5.96
C LYS A 228 -14.26 3.17 6.25
N ILE A 229 -14.08 4.38 5.74
CA ILE A 229 -12.91 5.19 6.06
C ILE A 229 -12.84 5.41 7.59
N GLY A 230 -11.68 5.10 8.17
CA GLY A 230 -11.40 5.11 9.62
C GLY A 230 -11.87 3.86 10.37
N GLU A 231 -12.60 2.95 9.73
CA GLU A 231 -13.08 1.73 10.36
C GLU A 231 -11.97 0.68 10.45
N THR A 232 -11.89 0.01 11.60
CA THR A 232 -10.99 -1.12 11.81
C THR A 232 -11.76 -2.42 11.70
N ILE A 233 -11.29 -3.32 10.85
CA ILE A 233 -11.81 -4.67 10.70
C ILE A 233 -10.78 -5.69 11.16
N THR A 234 -11.26 -6.87 11.56
CA THR A 234 -10.40 -8.05 11.81
C THR A 234 -10.45 -8.94 10.57
N ILE A 235 -9.28 -9.32 10.11
CA ILE A 235 -9.08 -10.21 8.96
C ILE A 235 -8.24 -11.39 9.40
#